data_AF-A0A2D8U3L5-F1
#
_entry.id   AF-A0A2D8U3L5-F1
#
_cell.length_a   1.000
_cell.length_b   1.000
_cell.length_c   1.000
_cell.angle_alpha   90.00
_cell.angle_beta   90.00
_cell.angle_gamma   90.00
#
_symmetry.space_group_name_H-M   'P 1'
#
loop_
_entity.id
_entity.type
_entity.pdbx_description
1 polymer ?
#
loop_
_entity_poly.entity_id
_entity_poly.type
_entity_poly.pdbx_seq_one_letter_code
_entity_poly.pdbx_strand_id
1 'polypeptide(L)'
;MKKQKKRKYDSIISDLDKVISKLNSVNTPIEESIKLFEEGIKLSDEAEKEILEVEKNIEKIKKIKTNSAEKNNIEKSLNEVDAIIENLEDEEISLEKAEDYYKKANEKILGIEAYLKKAKSIIKKYEQ
;
A
#
# COMPACT_ATOMS: atom_id res chain seq x y z
N MET A 1 28.42 12.08 -12.07
CA MET A 1 27.51 11.12 -12.73
C MET A 1 26.10 11.70 -12.73
N LYS A 2 25.51 11.98 -13.90
CA LYS A 2 24.15 12.55 -14.00
C LYS A 2 23.14 11.44 -13.65
N LYS A 3 22.34 11.61 -12.60
CA LYS A 3 21.19 10.73 -12.32
C LYS A 3 20.25 10.79 -13.52
N GLN A 4 20.14 9.71 -14.28
CA GLN A 4 19.14 9.58 -15.34
C GLN A 4 17.75 9.69 -14.69
N LYS A 5 16.92 10.54 -15.27
CA LYS A 5 15.54 10.78 -14.83
C LYS A 5 14.75 9.49 -15.09
N LYS A 6 14.17 8.92 -14.03
CA LYS A 6 13.41 7.66 -14.09
C LYS A 6 12.25 7.81 -15.10
N ARG A 7 12.18 6.90 -16.09
CA ARG A 7 11.12 6.92 -17.11
C ARG A 7 9.80 6.42 -16.50
N LYS A 8 8.67 6.92 -17.00
CA LYS A 8 7.33 6.45 -16.59
C LYS A 8 7.00 5.13 -17.28
N TYR A 9 6.25 4.26 -16.60
CA TYR A 9 5.80 2.96 -17.13
C TYR A 9 5.22 3.05 -18.55
N ASP A 10 4.28 3.98 -18.79
CA ASP A 10 3.65 4.17 -20.11
C ASP A 10 4.66 4.47 -21.22
N SER A 11 5.74 5.19 -20.90
CA SER A 11 6.80 5.48 -21.86
C SER A 11 7.63 4.24 -22.19
N ILE A 12 7.86 3.36 -21.21
CA ILE A 12 8.62 2.13 -21.39
C ILE A 12 7.82 1.16 -22.27
N ILE A 13 6.52 1.01 -22.00
CA ILE A 13 5.62 0.18 -22.82
C ILE A 13 5.51 0.72 -24.24
N SER A 14 5.36 2.04 -24.42
CA SER A 14 5.33 2.64 -25.75
C SER A 14 6.60 2.37 -26.56
N ASP A 15 7.77 2.35 -25.91
CA ASP A 15 9.02 2.02 -26.59
C ASP A 15 9.13 0.52 -26.91
N LEU A 16 8.64 -0.35 -26.02
CA LEU A 16 8.57 -1.79 -26.26
C LEU A 16 7.64 -2.14 -27.44
N ASP A 17 6.49 -1.49 -27.56
CA ASP A 17 5.58 -1.66 -28.69
C ASP A 17 6.24 -1.29 -30.03
N LYS A 18 7.09 -0.26 -30.04
CA LYS A 18 7.87 0.11 -31.23
C LYS A 18 8.89 -0.96 -31.59
N VAL A 19 9.56 -1.53 -30.58
CA VAL A 19 10.52 -2.64 -30.78
C VAL A 19 9.80 -3.86 -31.36
N ILE A 20 8.66 -4.24 -30.79
CA ILE A 20 7.82 -5.35 -31.29
C ILE A 20 7.36 -5.08 -32.73
N SER A 21 6.91 -3.86 -33.02
CA SER A 21 6.48 -3.48 -34.37
C SER A 21 7.61 -3.60 -35.40
N LYS A 22 8.85 -3.23 -35.01
CA LYS A 22 10.03 -3.40 -35.87
C LYS A 22 10.43 -4.87 -36.04
N LEU A 23 10.35 -5.68 -34.98
CA LEU A 23 10.64 -7.12 -35.04
C LEU A 23 9.64 -7.87 -35.93
N ASN A 24 8.37 -7.46 -35.94
CA ASN A 24 7.32 -8.05 -36.78
C ASN A 24 7.34 -7.57 -38.24
N SER A 25 8.24 -6.66 -38.60
CA SER A 25 8.39 -6.21 -39.98
C SER A 25 9.02 -7.31 -40.83
N VAL A 26 8.48 -7.52 -42.03
CA VAL A 26 8.86 -8.60 -42.96
C VAL A 26 10.32 -8.51 -43.45
N ASN A 27 10.99 -7.37 -43.23
CA ASN A 27 12.28 -7.05 -43.84
C ASN A 27 13.40 -6.69 -42.85
N THR A 28 13.27 -7.05 -41.58
CA THR A 28 14.28 -6.73 -40.55
C THR A 28 15.48 -7.70 -40.67
N PRO A 29 16.71 -7.22 -40.92
CA PRO A 29 17.90 -8.06 -40.97
C PRO A 29 18.12 -8.82 -39.64
N ILE A 30 18.81 -9.96 -39.69
CA ILE A 30 19.02 -10.80 -38.51
C ILE A 30 19.84 -10.09 -37.43
N GLU A 31 20.87 -9.33 -37.81
CA GLU A 31 21.70 -8.57 -36.86
C GLU A 31 20.90 -7.46 -36.18
N GLU A 32 19.96 -6.85 -36.90
CA GLU A 32 19.07 -5.83 -36.35
C GLU A 32 18.01 -6.44 -35.45
N SER A 33 17.50 -7.63 -35.81
CA SER A 33 16.57 -8.41 -34.99
C SER A 33 17.18 -8.78 -33.64
N ILE A 34 18.46 -9.19 -33.61
CA ILE A 34 19.18 -9.49 -32.37
C ILE A 34 19.28 -8.24 -31.47
N LYS A 35 19.63 -7.08 -32.05
CA LYS A 35 19.71 -5.82 -31.29
C LYS A 35 18.36 -5.38 -30.73
N LEU A 36 17.30 -5.49 -31.54
CA LEU A 36 15.93 -5.17 -31.13
C LEU A 36 15.46 -6.12 -30.02
N PHE A 37 15.81 -7.40 -30.10
CA PHE A 37 15.51 -8.36 -29.04
C PHE A 37 16.21 -8.01 -27.73
N GLU A 38 17.52 -7.70 -27.76
CA GLU A 38 18.26 -7.25 -26.57
C GLU A 38 17.68 -5.95 -25.97
N GLU A 39 17.25 -5.02 -26.82
CA GLU A 39 16.56 -3.80 -26.38
C GLU A 39 15.20 -4.12 -25.74
N GLY A 40 14.43 -5.03 -26.32
CA GLY A 40 13.16 -5.51 -25.78
C GLY A 40 13.31 -6.16 -24.41
N ILE A 41 14.35 -6.98 -24.20
CA ILE A 41 14.67 -7.56 -22.88
C ILE A 41 14.96 -6.45 -21.86
N LYS A 42 15.79 -5.46 -22.22
CA LYS A 42 16.11 -4.34 -21.32
C LYS A 42 14.89 -3.52 -20.95
N LEU A 43 14.00 -3.23 -21.91
CA LEU A 43 12.75 -2.50 -21.67
C LEU A 43 11.80 -3.32 -20.79
N SER A 44 11.73 -4.64 -20.98
CA SER A 44 10.94 -5.53 -20.16
C SER A 44 11.42 -5.55 -18.71
N ASP A 45 12.73 -5.66 -18.48
CA ASP A 45 13.34 -5.58 -17.15
C ASP A 45 13.08 -4.23 -16.47
N GLU A 46 13.08 -3.13 -17.23
CA GLU A 46 12.80 -1.78 -16.72
C GLU A 46 11.33 -1.64 -16.31
N ALA A 47 10.41 -2.17 -17.12
CA ALA A 47 8.98 -2.20 -16.82
C ALA A 47 8.68 -3.04 -15.57
N GLU A 48 9.28 -4.22 -15.44
CA GLU A 48 9.13 -5.09 -14.26
C GLU A 48 9.61 -4.39 -12.99
N LYS A 49 10.76 -3.71 -13.03
CA LYS A 49 11.26 -2.93 -11.88
C LYS A 49 10.31 -1.83 -11.44
N GLU A 50 9.68 -1.13 -12.38
CA GLU A 50 8.72 -0.08 -12.06
C GLU A 50 7.45 -0.65 -11.44
N ILE A 51 6.93 -1.78 -11.95
CA ILE A 51 5.82 -2.52 -11.33
C ILE A 51 6.18 -2.96 -9.92
N LEU A 52 7.33 -3.60 -9.73
CA LEU A 52 7.79 -4.07 -8.41
C LEU A 52 7.92 -2.93 -7.40
N GLU A 53 8.31 -1.72 -7.84
CA GLU A 53 8.37 -0.56 -6.97
C GLU A 53 6.97 -0.06 -6.58
N VAL A 54 6.03 -0.03 -7.53
CA VAL A 54 4.63 0.27 -7.25
C VAL A 54 4.03 -0.77 -6.31
N GLU A 55 4.27 -2.06 -6.54
CA GLU A 55 3.83 -3.14 -5.66
C GLU A 55 4.41 -3.02 -4.27
N LYS A 56 5.72 -2.75 -4.13
CA LYS A 56 6.35 -2.49 -2.82
C LYS A 56 5.75 -1.29 -2.13
N ASN A 57 5.40 -0.23 -2.86
CA ASN A 57 4.75 0.95 -2.29
C ASN A 57 3.31 0.64 -1.86
N ILE A 58 2.56 -0.13 -2.65
CA ILE A 58 1.23 -0.64 -2.28
C ILE A 58 1.31 -1.56 -1.07
N GLU A 59 2.30 -2.46 -1.00
CA GLU A 59 2.54 -3.32 0.16
C GLU A 59 2.91 -2.53 1.40
N LYS A 60 3.70 -1.46 1.30
CA LYS A 60 3.96 -0.54 2.41
C LYS A 60 2.68 0.14 2.86
N ILE A 61 1.84 0.63 1.94
CA ILE A 61 0.55 1.24 2.26
C ILE A 61 -0.40 0.22 2.90
N LYS A 62 -0.42 -1.03 2.40
CA LYS A 62 -1.16 -2.15 2.99
C LYS A 62 -0.61 -2.46 4.38
N LYS A 63 0.69 -2.61 4.58
CA LYS A 63 1.32 -2.82 5.89
C LYS A 63 1.08 -1.65 6.84
N ILE A 64 0.96 -0.41 6.38
CA ILE A 64 0.55 0.71 7.22
C ILE A 64 -0.94 0.58 7.58
N LYS A 65 -1.81 0.22 6.62
CA LYS A 65 -3.23 -0.14 6.86
C LYS A 65 -3.43 -1.40 7.70
N THR A 66 -2.46 -2.32 7.70
CA THR A 66 -2.46 -3.62 8.38
C THR A 66 -1.65 -3.55 9.67
N ASN A 67 -0.81 -2.54 9.90
CA ASN A 67 -0.30 -2.17 11.22
C ASN A 67 -1.32 -1.28 11.94
N SER A 68 -2.17 -0.54 11.21
CA SER A 68 -3.44 -0.02 11.74
C SER A 68 -4.54 -1.09 11.82
N ALA A 69 -4.26 -2.30 11.34
CA ALA A 69 -5.08 -3.49 11.50
C ALA A 69 -4.19 -4.67 11.94
N GLU A 70 -3.37 -4.43 12.97
CA GLU A 70 -3.22 -5.49 13.98
C GLU A 70 -4.62 -6.01 14.22
N LYS A 71 -4.79 -7.33 14.38
CA LYS A 71 -6.06 -7.87 14.86
C LYS A 71 -6.43 -7.14 16.15
N ASN A 72 -7.16 -6.03 16.04
CA ASN A 72 -8.01 -5.49 17.06
C ASN A 72 -9.10 -6.55 17.15
N ASN A 73 -8.79 -7.62 17.90
CA ASN A 73 -9.84 -8.30 18.60
C ASN A 73 -10.56 -7.17 19.34
N ILE A 74 -11.82 -6.88 18.97
CA ILE A 74 -12.59 -5.80 19.58
C ILE A 74 -12.49 -5.90 21.10
N GLU A 75 -12.51 -7.13 21.62
CA GLU A 75 -12.28 -7.45 23.02
C GLU A 75 -10.95 -6.91 23.57
N LYS A 76 -9.84 -7.08 22.83
CA LYS A 76 -8.54 -6.50 23.21
C LYS A 76 -8.58 -4.98 23.23
N SER A 77 -9.18 -4.36 22.20
CA SER A 77 -9.30 -2.90 22.13
C SER A 77 -10.21 -2.34 23.23
N LEU A 78 -11.26 -3.07 23.61
CA LEU A 78 -12.14 -2.71 24.73
C LEU A 78 -11.40 -2.84 26.08
N ASN A 79 -10.69 -3.95 26.31
CA ASN A 79 -9.87 -4.13 27.52
C ASN A 79 -8.77 -3.05 27.64
N GLU A 80 -8.18 -2.63 26.52
CA GLU A 80 -7.22 -1.50 26.50
C GLU A 80 -7.90 -0.17 26.85
N VAL A 81 -9.15 0.05 26.45
CA VAL A 81 -9.93 1.24 26.83
C VAL A 81 -10.30 1.20 28.31
N ASP A 82 -10.71 0.04 28.84
CA ASP A 82 -11.02 -0.14 30.26
C ASP A 82 -9.79 0.15 31.14
N ALA A 83 -8.62 -0.36 30.75
CA ALA A 83 -7.36 -0.04 31.43
C ALA A 83 -7.02 1.46 31.36
N ILE A 84 -7.35 2.16 30.28
CA ILE A 84 -7.15 3.62 30.20
C ILE A 84 -8.09 4.34 31.17
N ILE A 85 -9.35 3.90 31.30
CA ILE A 85 -10.32 4.47 32.23
C ILE A 85 -9.82 4.31 33.68
N GLU A 86 -9.35 3.11 34.06
CA GLU A 86 -8.77 2.88 35.39
C GLU A 86 -7.58 3.81 35.69
N ASN A 87 -6.73 4.08 34.69
CA ASN A 87 -5.60 5.01 34.86
C ASN A 87 -6.06 6.48 34.95
N LEU A 88 -7.19 6.84 34.34
CA LEU A 88 -7.76 8.18 34.41
C LEU A 88 -8.50 8.45 35.73
N GLU A 89 -8.86 7.41 36.48
CA GLU A 89 -9.47 7.51 37.81
C GLU A 89 -8.45 7.84 38.93
N ASP A 90 -7.15 7.81 38.62
CA ASP A 90 -6.08 8.23 39.55
C ASP A 90 -6.16 9.74 39.85
N GLU A 91 -6.50 10.10 41.09
CA GLU A 91 -6.62 11.48 41.55
C GLU A 91 -5.30 12.28 41.48
N GLU A 92 -4.14 11.61 41.36
CA GLU A 92 -2.82 12.24 41.26
C GLU A 92 -2.32 12.37 39.80
N ILE A 93 -3.13 12.03 38.79
CA ILE A 93 -2.72 12.10 37.40
C ILE A 93 -2.43 13.54 36.94
N SER A 94 -1.32 13.73 36.23
CA SER A 94 -1.02 15.03 35.62
C SER A 94 -1.91 15.29 34.40
N LEU A 95 -2.21 16.56 34.15
CA LEU A 95 -3.02 16.99 33.00
C LEU A 95 -2.45 16.49 31.65
N GLU A 96 -1.12 16.53 31.50
CA GLU A 96 -0.42 16.05 30.31
C GLU A 96 -0.60 14.54 30.09
N LYS A 97 -0.52 13.75 31.17
CA LYS A 97 -0.78 12.29 31.10
C LYS A 97 -2.23 12.01 30.81
N ALA A 98 -3.15 12.75 31.43
CA ALA A 98 -4.58 12.61 31.17
C ALA A 98 -4.88 12.88 29.68
N GLU A 99 -4.32 13.94 29.10
CA GLU A 99 -4.48 14.26 27.67
C GLU A 99 -3.96 13.13 26.76
N ASP A 100 -2.79 12.56 27.09
CA ASP A 100 -2.23 11.42 26.36
C ASP A 100 -3.12 10.17 26.44
N TYR A 101 -3.66 9.86 27.63
CA TYR A 101 -4.63 8.78 27.81
C TYR A 101 -5.93 9.00 27.03
N TYR A 102 -6.48 10.22 27.05
CA TYR A 102 -7.65 10.56 26.25
C TYR A 102 -7.39 10.37 24.75
N LYS A 103 -6.23 10.81 24.26
CA LYS A 103 -5.86 10.64 22.86
C LYS A 103 -5.75 9.16 22.49
N LYS A 104 -5.11 8.35 23.33
CA LYS A 104 -5.00 6.90 23.15
C LYS A 104 -6.36 6.22 23.14
N ALA A 105 -7.26 6.56 24.07
CA ALA A 105 -8.62 6.02 24.09
C ALA A 105 -9.39 6.38 22.81
N ASN A 106 -9.30 7.63 22.36
CA ASN A 106 -9.97 8.09 21.16
C ASN A 106 -9.48 7.35 19.89
N GLU A 107 -8.17 7.12 19.76
CA GLU A 107 -7.62 6.34 18.65
C GLU A 107 -8.17 4.89 18.63
N LYS A 108 -8.32 4.26 19.80
CA LYS A 108 -8.86 2.90 19.92
C LYS A 108 -10.35 2.84 19.59
N ILE A 109 -11.13 3.79 20.10
CA ILE A 109 -12.58 3.89 19.84
C ILE A 109 -12.86 4.09 18.34
N LEU A 110 -12.13 5.00 17.69
CA LEU A 110 -12.25 5.23 16.23
C LEU A 110 -11.97 3.96 15.41
N GLY A 111 -11.00 3.14 15.85
CA GLY A 111 -10.72 1.84 15.25
C GLY A 111 -11.89 0.86 15.36
N ILE A 112 -12.52 0.78 16.54
CA ILE A 112 -13.69 -0.07 16.80
C ILE A 112 -14.88 0.38 15.93
N GLU A 113 -15.17 1.69 15.88
CA GLU A 113 -16.28 2.25 15.08
C GLU A 113 -16.13 1.92 13.59
N ALA A 114 -14.92 2.08 13.04
CA ALA A 114 -14.63 1.75 11.65
C ALA A 114 -14.87 0.27 11.34
N TYR A 115 -14.49 -0.61 12.26
CA TYR A 115 -14.73 -2.05 12.15
C TYR A 115 -16.23 -2.37 12.17
N LEU A 116 -16.97 -1.85 13.14
CA LEU A 116 -18.42 -2.09 13.28
C LEU A 116 -19.19 -1.56 12.05
N LYS A 117 -18.80 -0.40 11.52
CA LYS A 117 -19.38 0.16 10.29
C LYS A 117 -19.16 -0.76 9.09
N LYS A 118 -17.97 -1.36 8.98
CA LYS A 118 -17.68 -2.34 7.92
C LYS A 118 -18.50 -3.62 8.08
N ALA A 119 -18.59 -4.15 9.31
CA ALA A 119 -19.42 -5.33 9.61
C ALA A 119 -20.89 -5.09 9.26
N LYS A 120 -21.46 -3.95 9.67
CA LYS A 120 -22.84 -3.54 9.33
C LYS A 120 -23.08 -3.47 7.82
N SER A 121 -22.13 -2.92 7.07
CA SER A 121 -22.22 -2.85 5.60
C SER A 121 -22.20 -4.23 4.95
N ILE A 122 -21.40 -5.17 5.48
CA ILE A 122 -21.36 -6.55 4.99
C ILE A 122 -22.69 -7.25 5.29
N ILE A 123 -23.19 -7.19 6.53
CA ILE A 123 -24.46 -7.82 6.92
C ILE A 123 -25.60 -7.34 6.02
N LYS A 124 -25.70 -6.02 5.78
CA LYS A 124 -26.73 -5.43 4.92
C LYS A 124 -26.73 -5.99 3.49
N LYS A 125 -25.59 -6.46 2.97
CA LYS A 125 -25.51 -7.08 1.63
C LYS A 125 -26.09 -8.49 1.56
N TYR A 126 -26.20 -9.17 2.69
CA TYR A 126 -26.76 -10.53 2.79
C TYR A 126 -28.24 -10.52 3.21
N GLU A 127 -28.77 -9.37 3.60
CA GLU A 127 -30.19 -9.14 3.88
C GLU A 127 -30.99 -8.63 2.66
N GLN A 128 -30.31 -8.39 1.52
CA GLN A 128 -30.88 -7.99 0.22
C GLN A 128 -30.90 -9.18 -0.75
#